data_AF-A0A813IYL5-F1
#
_entry.id   AF-A0A813IYL5-F1
#
_cell.length_a   1.000
_cell.length_b   1.000
_cell.length_c   1.000
_cell.angle_alpha   90.00
_cell.angle_beta   90.00
_cell.angle_gamma   90.00
#
_symmetry.space_group_name_H-M   'P 1'
#
loop_
_entity.id
_entity.type
_entity.pdbx_description
1 polymer ?
#
loop_
_entity_poly.entity_id
_entity_poly.type
_entity_poly.pdbx_seq_one_letter_code
_entity_poly.pdbx_strand_id
1 'polypeptide(L)'
;MLWLEEPFDARRFPRAHRELLRGCSLVLGFHPDEATEPIVDCALRLRKPFAVVPCCVYPSLSPSELLRLYGKSVSSYEDFVVHLKAKSPRIQSAQLDCDGRNQVLYAL
;
A
#
# COMPACT_ATOMS: atom_id res chain seq x y z
N MET A 1 -7.91 22.65 -2.05
CA MET A 1 -7.15 21.48 -2.53
C MET A 1 -5.75 21.60 -1.96
N LEU A 2 -5.37 20.70 -1.04
CA LEU A 2 -4.05 20.70 -0.40
C LEU A 2 -3.15 19.76 -1.21
N TRP A 3 -1.96 20.23 -1.55
CA TRP A 3 -0.93 19.45 -2.24
C TRP A 3 0.31 19.39 -1.36
N LEU A 4 0.91 18.20 -1.24
CA LEU A 4 2.10 17.94 -0.44
C LEU A 4 3.16 17.30 -1.34
N GLU A 5 4.38 17.82 -1.31
CA GLU A 5 5.52 17.31 -2.07
C GLU A 5 6.49 16.62 -1.11
N GLU A 6 6.10 15.45 -0.60
CA GLU A 6 6.93 14.63 0.27
C GLU A 6 6.61 13.14 0.11
N PRO A 7 7.54 12.22 0.46
CA PRO A 7 7.28 10.79 0.39
C PRO A 7 6.13 10.34 1.32
N PHE A 8 5.29 9.43 0.83
CA PHE A 8 4.28 8.78 1.67
C PHE A 8 4.85 7.51 2.31
N ASP A 9 5.31 7.62 3.56
CA ASP A 9 5.75 6.47 4.36
C ASP A 9 4.74 6.13 5.47
N ALA A 10 4.72 4.89 5.97
CA ALA A 10 3.75 4.49 6.97
C ALA A 10 4.02 5.04 8.39
N ARG A 11 5.11 5.76 8.64
CA ARG A 11 5.53 6.18 10.00
C ARG A 11 5.56 7.69 10.18
N ARG A 12 6.32 8.41 9.38
CA ARG A 12 6.53 9.86 9.48
C ARG A 12 5.37 10.62 8.88
N PHE A 13 4.92 10.30 7.66
CA PHE A 13 3.80 11.01 7.04
C PHE A 13 2.54 11.06 7.94
N PRO A 14 2.06 9.95 8.55
CA PRO A 14 0.87 9.99 9.39
C PRO A 14 1.04 10.72 10.72
N ARG A 15 2.29 10.89 11.18
CA ARG A 15 2.60 11.68 12.37
C ARG A 15 2.60 13.18 12.06
N ALA A 16 3.12 13.56 10.90
CA ALA A 16 3.14 14.95 10.43
C ALA A 16 1.74 15.44 10.02
N HIS A 17 0.94 14.57 9.38
CA HIS A 17 -0.32 14.93 8.74
C HIS A 17 -1.55 14.28 9.40
N ARG A 18 -1.60 14.29 10.74
CA ARG A 18 -2.66 13.59 11.51
C ARG A 18 -4.06 14.07 11.17
N GLU A 19 -4.27 15.38 11.08
CA GLU A 19 -5.60 15.96 10.83
C GLU A 19 -6.07 15.68 9.40
N LEU A 20 -5.15 15.70 8.43
CA LEU A 20 -5.44 15.32 7.05
C LEU A 20 -5.94 13.87 6.96
N LEU A 21 -5.20 12.93 7.58
CA LEU A 21 -5.58 11.51 7.55
C LEU A 21 -6.81 11.20 8.40
N ARG A 22 -7.09 11.98 9.44
CA ARG A 22 -8.36 11.88 10.19
C ARG A 22 -9.54 12.34 9.34
N GLY A 23 -9.39 13.46 8.64
CA GLY A 23 -10.42 14.05 7.79
C GLY A 23 -10.67 13.32 6.47
N CYS A 24 -9.73 12.50 5.98
CA CYS A 24 -9.93 11.77 4.73
C CYS A 24 -10.90 10.59 4.89
N SER A 25 -11.73 10.36 3.87
CA SER A 25 -12.66 9.21 3.83
C SER A 25 -11.98 7.94 3.34
N LEU A 26 -10.92 8.07 2.54
CA LEU A 26 -10.29 6.98 1.79
C LEU A 26 -8.84 7.35 1.46
N VAL A 27 -7.94 6.37 1.48
CA VAL A 27 -6.58 6.50 0.94
C VAL A 27 -6.49 5.74 -0.39
N LEU A 28 -6.12 6.44 -1.46
CA LEU A 28 -6.05 5.90 -2.82
C LEU A 28 -4.62 5.95 -3.36
N GLY A 29 -4.22 4.92 -4.09
CA GLY A 29 -2.96 4.93 -4.84
C GLY A 29 -3.06 4.11 -6.12
N PHE A 30 -2.87 4.74 -7.27
CA PHE A 30 -2.86 4.05 -8.56
C PHE A 30 -1.43 3.98 -9.07
N HIS A 31 -0.84 2.78 -9.05
CA HIS A 31 0.59 2.55 -9.29
C HIS A 31 1.52 3.41 -8.41
N PRO A 32 1.34 3.43 -7.07
CA PRO A 32 2.20 4.22 -6.20
C PRO A 32 3.51 3.46 -5.94
N ASP A 33 4.53 3.78 -6.75
CA ASP A 33 5.91 3.29 -6.56
C ASP A 33 6.39 3.61 -5.14
N GLU A 34 7.00 2.61 -4.49
CA GLU A 34 7.51 2.65 -3.10
C GLU A 34 6.47 2.93 -1.99
N ALA A 35 5.32 3.54 -2.33
CA ALA A 35 4.25 3.94 -1.42
C ALA A 35 3.09 2.93 -1.34
N THR A 36 3.08 1.88 -2.19
CA THR A 36 2.02 0.85 -2.17
C THR A 36 1.84 0.21 -0.80
N GLU A 37 2.91 -0.38 -0.23
CA GLU A 37 2.86 -1.00 1.10
C GLU A 37 2.63 0.05 2.21
N PRO A 38 3.30 1.22 2.20
CA PRO A 38 3.01 2.30 3.13
C PRO A 38 1.54 2.73 3.20
N ILE A 39 0.84 2.81 2.06
CA ILE A 39 -0.58 3.12 2.01
C ILE A 39 -1.39 2.05 2.73
N VAL A 40 -1.15 0.77 2.42
CA VAL A 40 -1.83 -0.37 3.05
C VAL A 40 -1.61 -0.36 4.57
N ASP A 41 -0.36 -0.24 5.01
CA ASP A 41 -0.02 -0.23 6.44
C ASP A 41 -0.62 0.96 7.18
N CYS A 42 -0.57 2.14 6.57
CA CYS A 42 -1.16 3.35 7.14
C CYS A 42 -2.68 3.21 7.28
N ALA A 43 -3.36 2.77 6.22
CA ALA A 43 -4.82 2.62 6.20
C ALA A 43 -5.30 1.57 7.20
N LEU A 44 -4.64 0.40 7.26
CA LEU A 44 -4.95 -0.64 8.24
C LEU A 44 -4.77 -0.14 9.68
N ARG A 45 -3.65 0.55 9.96
CA ARG A 45 -3.37 1.08 11.30
C ARG A 45 -4.38 2.15 11.72
N LEU A 46 -4.80 3.00 10.78
CA LEU A 46 -5.77 4.06 11.03
C LEU A 46 -7.22 3.59 10.89
N ARG A 47 -7.45 2.33 10.52
CA ARG A 47 -8.77 1.77 10.19
C ARG A 47 -9.52 2.65 9.18
N LYS A 48 -8.81 3.08 8.15
CA LYS A 48 -9.37 3.84 7.03
C LYS A 48 -9.57 2.91 5.83
N PRO A 49 -10.67 3.09 5.08
CA PRO A 49 -10.78 2.47 3.78
C PRO A 49 -9.57 2.80 2.91
N PHE A 50 -9.17 1.87 2.05
CA PHE A 50 -8.16 2.12 1.04
C PHE A 50 -8.42 1.35 -0.24
N ALA A 51 -7.83 1.82 -1.34
CA ALA A 51 -7.65 1.04 -2.55
C ALA A 51 -6.30 1.37 -3.21
N VAL A 52 -5.51 0.34 -3.52
CA VAL A 52 -4.21 0.47 -4.19
C VAL A 52 -4.10 -0.44 -5.40
N VAL A 53 -3.46 0.01 -6.46
CA VAL A 53 -3.05 -0.84 -7.59
C VAL A 53 -1.53 -1.02 -7.51
N PRO A 54 -1.03 -2.19 -7.06
CA PRO A 54 0.40 -2.47 -7.03
C PRO A 54 0.96 -2.51 -8.46
N CYS A 55 2.22 -2.10 -8.65
CA CYS A 55 2.86 -2.10 -9.97
C CYS A 55 4.30 -2.64 -9.93
N CYS A 56 5.15 -2.07 -9.08
CA CYS A 56 6.58 -2.37 -9.01
C CYS A 56 6.95 -3.09 -7.71
N VAL A 57 7.88 -4.03 -7.82
CA VAL A 57 8.60 -4.64 -6.69
C VAL A 57 10.03 -4.13 -6.70
N TYR A 58 10.56 -3.79 -5.52
CA TYR A 58 11.92 -3.29 -5.36
C TYR A 58 12.72 -4.20 -4.41
N PRO A 59 13.21 -5.37 -4.88
CA PRO A 59 13.92 -6.35 -4.04
C PRO A 59 15.24 -5.81 -3.47
N SER A 60 15.86 -4.83 -4.14
CA SER A 60 17.10 -4.18 -3.72
C SER A 60 16.91 -3.12 -2.64
N LEU A 61 15.71 -2.52 -2.54
CA LEU A 61 15.35 -1.57 -1.48
C LEU A 61 14.85 -2.25 -0.21
N SER A 62 14.81 -3.59 -0.18
CA SER A 62 14.44 -4.38 0.99
C SER A 62 15.65 -4.99 1.71
N PRO A 63 16.45 -4.23 2.48
CA PRO A 63 17.24 -4.76 3.58
C PRO A 63 16.46 -4.77 4.91
N SER A 64 15.13 -4.74 4.86
CA SER A 64 14.28 -4.77 6.05
C SER A 64 13.60 -6.13 6.21
N GLU A 65 13.64 -6.66 7.42
CA GLU A 65 12.95 -7.87 7.92
C GLU A 65 11.42 -7.93 7.62
N LEU A 66 10.87 -6.91 6.96
CA LEU A 66 9.45 -6.64 6.69
C LEU A 66 8.90 -7.31 5.42
N LEU A 67 9.71 -7.60 4.41
CA LEU A 67 9.27 -8.26 3.16
C LEU A 67 9.59 -9.76 3.17
N ARG A 68 9.18 -10.44 4.24
CA ARG A 68 9.28 -11.91 4.37
C ARG A 68 7.90 -12.54 4.27
N LEU A 69 7.56 -13.06 3.09
CA LEU A 69 6.46 -13.99 2.96
C LEU A 69 6.96 -15.38 3.39
N TYR A 70 6.52 -15.88 4.55
CA TYR A 70 6.97 -17.18 5.09
C TYR A 70 8.49 -17.34 5.19
N GLY A 71 9.21 -16.25 5.49
CA GLY A 71 10.68 -16.26 5.59
C GLY A 71 11.44 -16.09 4.27
N LYS A 72 10.74 -15.95 3.13
CA LYS A 72 11.34 -15.69 1.81
C LYS A 72 11.21 -14.23 1.38
N SER A 73 12.22 -13.72 0.70
CA SER A 73 12.20 -12.38 0.10
C SER A 73 11.10 -12.28 -0.96
N VAL A 74 10.26 -11.25 -0.88
CA VAL A 74 9.31 -10.90 -1.95
C VAL A 74 10.11 -10.42 -3.16
N SER A 75 10.10 -11.21 -4.24
CA SER A 75 10.93 -10.96 -5.43
C SER A 75 10.13 -10.81 -6.73
N SER A 76 8.83 -11.13 -6.69
CA SER A 76 7.91 -11.02 -7.82
C SER A 76 6.70 -10.16 -7.47
N TYR A 77 6.01 -9.67 -8.49
CA TYR A 77 4.75 -8.95 -8.32
C TYR A 77 3.71 -9.82 -7.60
N GLU A 78 3.63 -11.10 -7.96
CA GLU A 78 2.70 -12.07 -7.40
C GLU A 78 2.97 -12.28 -5.90
N ASP A 79 4.24 -12.42 -5.51
CA ASP A 79 4.65 -12.48 -4.10
C ASP A 79 4.24 -11.21 -3.34
N PHE A 80 4.37 -10.05 -3.98
CA PHE A 80 4.03 -8.77 -3.36
C PHE A 80 2.53 -8.63 -3.14
N VAL A 81 1.71 -9.03 -4.11
CA VAL A 81 0.26 -9.09 -3.94
C VAL A 81 -0.12 -10.04 -2.80
N VAL A 82 0.48 -11.24 -2.75
CA VAL A 82 0.22 -12.20 -1.66
C VAL A 82 0.64 -11.63 -0.30
N HIS A 83 1.80 -10.96 -0.24
CA HIS A 83 2.31 -10.30 0.96
C HIS A 83 1.37 -9.23 1.48
N LEU A 84 0.88 -8.34 0.60
CA LEU A 84 -0.07 -7.31 0.96
C LEU A 84 -1.39 -7.91 1.47
N LYS A 85 -1.92 -8.93 0.81
CA LYS A 85 -3.16 -9.61 1.24
C LYS A 85 -2.99 -10.32 2.60
N ALA A 86 -1.80 -10.84 2.90
CA ALA A 86 -1.52 -11.49 4.18
C ALA A 86 -1.56 -10.53 5.38
N LYS A 87 -1.44 -9.21 5.18
CA LYS A 87 -1.48 -8.21 6.26
C LYS A 87 -2.82 -8.11 6.96
N SER A 88 -3.92 -8.47 6.30
CA SER A 88 -5.26 -8.46 6.92
C SER A 88 -6.25 -9.32 6.13
N PRO A 89 -7.07 -10.15 6.81
CA PRO A 89 -8.11 -10.94 6.15
C PRO A 89 -9.23 -10.08 5.53
N ARG A 90 -9.26 -8.77 5.81
CA ARG A 90 -10.22 -7.83 5.22
C ARG A 90 -9.81 -7.37 3.82
N ILE A 91 -8.58 -7.62 3.39
CA ILE A 91 -8.09 -7.16 2.10
C ILE A 91 -8.69 -8.02 0.99
N GLN A 92 -9.45 -7.36 0.13
CA GLN A 92 -10.06 -7.92 -1.06
C GLN A 92 -9.27 -7.49 -2.30
N SER A 93 -9.57 -8.14 -3.43
CA SER A 93 -8.98 -7.79 -4.72
C SER A 93 -10.01 -7.79 -5.82
N ALA A 94 -9.93 -6.83 -6.74
CA ALA A 94 -10.75 -6.74 -7.94
C ALA A 94 -9.86 -6.43 -9.16
N GLN A 95 -10.41 -6.60 -10.36
CA GLN A 95 -9.75 -6.22 -11.61
C GLN A 95 -10.40 -4.93 -12.12
N LEU A 96 -9.58 -3.96 -12.51
CA LEU A 96 -10.01 -2.73 -13.15
C LEU A 96 -9.97 -2.88 -14.67
N ASP A 97 -10.84 -2.13 -15.34
CA ASP A 97 -10.89 -2.06 -16.81
C ASP A 97 -9.85 -1.06 -17.32
N CYS A 98 -8.57 -1.43 -17.22
CA CYS A 98 -7.44 -0.65 -17.71
C CYS A 98 -6.29 -1.54 -18.15
N ASP A 99 -5.45 -0.99 -19.04
CA ASP A 99 -4.27 -1.68 -19.55
C ASP A 99 -3.16 -1.79 -18.49
N GLY A 100 -2.32 -2.83 -18.62
CA GLY A 100 -1.18 -3.06 -17.74
C GLY A 100 -1.57 -3.72 -16.41
N ARG A 101 -0.93 -3.30 -15.32
CA ARG A 101 -1.25 -3.82 -13.97
C ARG A 101 -2.57 -3.21 -13.52
N ASN A 102 -3.61 -4.03 -13.43
CA ASN A 102 -4.98 -3.59 -13.20
C ASN A 102 -5.65 -4.24 -11.98
N GLN A 103 -4.90 -5.03 -11.20
CA GLN A 103 -5.42 -5.62 -9.98
C GLN A 103 -5.41 -4.60 -8.84
N VAL A 104 -6.59 -4.21 -8.37
CA VAL A 104 -6.73 -3.36 -7.18
C VAL A 104 -6.84 -4.22 -5.93
N LEU A 105 -6.13 -3.85 -4.87
CA LEU A 105 -6.28 -4.36 -3.51
C LEU A 105 -6.96 -3.31 -2.66
N TYR A 106 -7.99 -3.69 -1.90
CA TYR A 106 -8.79 -2.74 -1.13
C TYR A 106 -9.33 -3.35 0.17
N ALA A 107 -9.64 -2.49 1.14
CA ALA A 107 -10.38 -2.85 2.34
C ALA A 107 -11.27 -1.67 2.77
N LEU A 108 -12.42 -1.98 3.38
CA LEU A 108 -13.41 -1.02 3.86
C LEU A 108 -13.39 -0.90 5.40
#